data_AF-A0A0D2FJR2-F1
#
_entry.id   AF-A0A0D2FJR2-F1
#
_cell.length_a   1.000
_cell.length_b   1.000
_cell.length_c   1.000
_cell.angle_alpha   90.00
_cell.angle_beta   90.00
_cell.angle_gamma   90.00
#
_symmetry.space_group_name_H-M   'P 1'
#
loop_
_entity.id
_entity.type
_entity.pdbx_description
1 polymer ?
#
loop_
_entity_poly.entity_id
_entity_poly.type
_entity_poly.pdbx_seq_one_letter_code
_entity_poly.pdbx_strand_id
1 'polypeptide(L)'
;MASTAAATMAHQMPPFPIPPMPRIRPPRMLKGTPSPNTNPQPPGKAPPNKWWVQGKWRNPASNASKQQAQTQARQAAKALRHETHGLDIYAYRHVRTNQVVYSLTRTLQETKILKQLVFHGKKTVPASIRPDMWAPYFSIHFPPTPAGALDGLFAFAKLRELSLQRQLSPPDDLIRVTQEDIDVIKSKLGSPVELQELAARDRLEGRIPKLGEILPKKLHARRLMDQKATSVADAAFVLDWISSGPGPLERLTELAANRVVKHNRRTRRARRRINQIREYEDAEQKKVQDRITLALDKRDLEDKSHLPLSRKVLAQMSMDLHGVIDGDRLIEFENVNELRKAIQEWKSFNEVNSKNLDMDLWAKRQYVGREAERKAIQEWFEVNDAPMTEQGSVWNDVAEARAAAFSEFDEKGGKTLKVDVSDKEKPDWAENTEVKMFWSDLNDGLFASAWPKNVVHGRLAPFGVAKTLPPREARTPHGRVVGELSEEETQETVLPVLLSKSVHVIGSGADDGWMPEKMAIASTQEPEPWTKPPEEAEEGETEQGQGQDGQEAHVTTSDAAAIEAARRDAELHSPGLWGRVRGLFGGRKQLVVEDQRRP
;
A
#
# COMPACT_ATOMS: atom_id res chain seq x y z
N MET A 1 -52.06 30.77 -47.96
CA MET A 1 -50.80 31.50 -48.20
C MET A 1 -50.57 32.68 -47.23
N ALA A 2 -51.40 32.91 -46.20
CA ALA A 2 -51.17 33.97 -45.19
C ALA A 2 -50.75 33.44 -43.80
N SER A 3 -50.80 32.13 -43.54
CA SER A 3 -50.41 31.53 -42.24
C SER A 3 -48.92 31.16 -42.14
N THR A 4 -48.21 31.06 -43.26
CA THR A 4 -46.79 30.67 -43.29
C THR A 4 -45.83 31.85 -43.02
N ALA A 5 -46.29 33.09 -43.09
CA ALA A 5 -45.48 34.27 -42.80
C ALA A 5 -45.36 34.60 -41.29
N ALA A 6 -46.28 34.10 -40.45
CA ALA A 6 -46.26 34.39 -39.02
C ALA A 6 -45.24 33.53 -38.24
N ALA A 7 -44.88 32.34 -38.75
CA ALA A 7 -43.98 31.43 -38.05
C ALA A 7 -42.49 31.76 -38.24
N THR A 8 -42.12 32.50 -39.29
CA THR A 8 -40.71 32.82 -39.58
C THR A 8 -40.21 34.08 -38.86
N MET A 9 -41.11 34.96 -38.38
CA MET A 9 -40.71 36.16 -37.63
C MET A 9 -40.40 35.89 -36.14
N ALA A 10 -40.78 34.74 -35.58
CA ALA A 10 -40.52 34.42 -34.18
C ALA A 10 -39.07 33.97 -33.88
N HIS A 11 -38.24 33.76 -34.91
CA HIS A 11 -36.87 33.23 -34.76
C HIS A 11 -35.73 34.25 -34.98
N GLN A 12 -36.04 35.54 -35.15
CA GLN A 12 -35.02 36.58 -35.40
C GLN A 12 -34.66 37.46 -34.18
N MET A 13 -35.22 37.21 -33.01
CA MET A 13 -34.76 37.86 -31.78
C MET A 13 -33.67 36.99 -31.14
N PRO A 14 -32.37 37.38 -31.16
CA PRO A 14 -31.38 36.69 -30.35
C PRO A 14 -31.84 36.74 -28.88
N PRO A 15 -31.80 35.64 -28.13
CA PRO A 15 -32.23 35.64 -26.74
C PRO A 15 -31.43 36.69 -26.00
N PHE A 16 -32.10 37.73 -25.51
CA PHE A 16 -31.47 38.73 -24.66
C PHE A 16 -30.77 37.99 -23.51
N PRO A 17 -29.46 38.20 -23.30
CA PRO A 17 -28.76 37.56 -22.19
C PRO A 17 -29.42 38.06 -20.91
N ILE A 18 -30.17 37.17 -20.24
CA ILE A 18 -30.69 37.44 -18.92
C ILE A 18 -29.46 37.81 -18.07
N PRO A 19 -29.39 39.04 -17.50
CA PRO A 19 -28.26 39.42 -16.69
C PRO A 19 -28.12 38.39 -15.57
N PRO A 20 -26.89 37.91 -15.28
CA PRO A 20 -26.71 36.89 -14.26
C PRO A 20 -27.32 37.40 -12.96
N MET A 21 -28.41 36.77 -12.51
CA MET A 21 -29.05 37.15 -11.26
C MET A 21 -27.96 37.17 -10.18
N PRO A 22 -27.82 38.28 -9.44
CA PRO A 22 -26.85 38.32 -8.36
C PRO A 22 -27.19 37.15 -7.44
N ARG A 23 -26.23 36.25 -7.23
CA ARG A 23 -26.39 35.15 -6.27
C ARG A 23 -26.53 35.79 -4.90
N ILE A 24 -27.76 36.08 -4.49
CA ILE A 24 -28.09 36.57 -3.16
C ILE A 24 -27.62 35.48 -2.21
N ARG A 25 -26.47 35.73 -1.58
CA ARG A 25 -25.96 34.82 -0.56
C ARG A 25 -27.02 34.79 0.55
N PRO A 26 -27.41 33.61 1.04
CA PRO A 26 -28.33 33.55 2.17
C PRO A 26 -27.77 34.42 3.31
N PRO A 27 -28.63 35.13 4.05
CA PRO A 27 -28.19 36.04 5.10
C PRO A 27 -27.24 35.31 6.04
N ARG A 28 -26.05 35.90 6.24
CA ARG A 28 -25.03 35.32 7.12
C ARG A 28 -25.62 35.31 8.53
N MET A 29 -25.73 34.12 9.12
CA MET A 29 -26.21 33.98 10.50
C MET A 29 -25.37 34.85 11.44
N LEU A 30 -26.02 35.51 12.40
CA LEU A 30 -25.34 36.30 13.41
C LEU A 30 -24.43 35.38 14.23
N LYS A 31 -23.21 35.84 14.53
CA LYS A 31 -22.23 35.10 15.33
C LYS A 31 -22.84 34.78 16.69
N GLY A 32 -22.97 33.49 17.02
CA GLY A 32 -23.57 33.01 18.28
C GLY A 32 -25.00 32.48 18.15
N THR A 33 -25.72 32.77 17.05
CA THR A 33 -27.01 32.09 16.81
C THR A 33 -26.78 30.61 16.48
N PRO A 34 -27.39 29.66 17.22
CA PRO A 34 -27.25 28.24 16.91
C PRO A 34 -27.89 27.96 15.55
N SER A 35 -27.18 27.18 14.71
CA SER A 35 -27.77 26.74 13.45
C SER A 35 -29.02 25.91 13.75
N PRO A 36 -30.14 26.11 13.03
CA PRO A 36 -31.33 25.28 13.20
C PRO A 36 -31.05 23.78 12.95
N ASN A 37 -29.92 23.47 12.29
CA ASN A 37 -29.46 22.10 12.06
C ASN A 37 -28.76 21.46 13.27
N THR A 38 -28.49 22.21 14.34
CA THR A 38 -27.75 21.75 15.53
C THR A 38 -28.65 21.55 16.75
N ASN A 39 -29.98 21.59 16.58
CA ASN A 39 -30.90 21.38 17.69
C ASN A 39 -30.76 19.95 18.25
N PRO A 40 -30.67 19.79 19.59
CA PRO A 40 -30.62 18.47 20.21
C PRO A 40 -31.91 17.71 19.95
N GLN A 41 -31.83 16.38 19.99
CA GLN A 41 -33.01 15.52 19.84
C GLN A 41 -34.01 15.83 20.97
N PRO A 42 -35.29 16.08 20.65
CA PRO A 42 -36.30 16.32 21.67
C PRO A 42 -36.52 15.03 22.50
N PRO A 43 -36.78 15.16 23.81
CA PRO A 43 -37.13 14.00 24.64
C PRO A 43 -38.45 13.39 24.17
N GLY A 44 -38.54 12.06 24.12
CA GLY A 44 -39.75 11.33 23.75
C GLY A 44 -39.53 10.17 22.77
N LYS A 45 -40.59 9.39 22.51
CA LYS A 45 -40.54 8.26 21.58
C LYS A 45 -40.33 8.74 20.15
N ALA A 46 -39.32 8.19 19.49
CA ALA A 46 -38.97 8.58 18.14
C ALA A 46 -40.03 8.10 17.13
N PRO A 47 -40.51 8.96 16.21
CA PRO A 47 -41.52 8.58 15.21
C PRO A 47 -41.10 7.36 14.38
N PRO A 48 -42.05 6.54 13.94
CA PRO A 48 -41.74 5.35 13.14
C PRO A 48 -41.06 5.75 11.82
N ASN A 49 -40.04 4.98 11.42
CA ASN A 49 -39.28 5.16 10.17
C ASN A 49 -38.65 6.54 9.92
N LYS A 50 -38.39 7.32 10.98
CA LYS A 50 -37.70 8.60 10.89
C LYS A 50 -36.46 8.64 11.78
N TRP A 51 -35.46 9.36 11.29
CA TRP A 51 -34.15 9.52 11.91
C TRP A 51 -33.91 10.97 12.28
N TRP A 52 -33.25 11.22 13.40
CA TRP A 52 -32.89 12.58 13.81
C TRP A 52 -31.66 13.06 13.02
N VAL A 53 -31.87 13.96 12.06
CA VAL A 53 -30.85 14.42 11.12
C VAL A 53 -30.95 15.93 10.95
N GLN A 54 -29.87 16.64 11.28
CA GLN A 54 -29.80 18.11 11.20
C GLN A 54 -30.95 18.80 11.97
N GLY A 55 -31.14 18.43 13.24
CA GLY A 55 -32.13 19.06 14.12
C GLY A 55 -33.60 18.79 13.76
N LYS A 56 -33.89 17.81 12.90
CA LYS A 56 -35.25 17.45 12.48
C LYS A 56 -35.40 15.94 12.28
N TRP A 57 -36.61 15.43 12.50
CA TRP A 57 -36.99 14.06 12.10
C TRP A 57 -37.13 13.98 10.58
N ARG A 58 -36.30 13.15 9.94
CA ARG A 58 -36.27 12.97 8.48
C ARG A 58 -36.41 11.51 8.08
N ASN A 59 -36.96 11.27 6.90
CA ASN A 59 -37.00 9.94 6.31
C ASN A 59 -35.57 9.48 5.97
N PRO A 60 -35.22 8.20 6.17
CA PRO A 60 -33.88 7.67 5.88
C PRO A 60 -33.50 7.80 4.39
N ALA A 61 -34.50 7.80 3.51
CA ALA A 61 -34.31 8.00 2.06
C ALA A 61 -33.96 9.46 1.68
N SER A 62 -34.08 10.42 2.59
CA SER A 62 -33.82 11.84 2.30
C SER A 62 -32.33 12.10 2.00
N ASN A 63 -32.04 13.08 1.15
CA ASN A 63 -30.66 13.43 0.79
C ASN A 63 -29.82 13.84 2.02
N ALA A 64 -30.44 14.54 2.98
CA ALA A 64 -29.78 14.91 4.23
C ALA A 64 -29.40 13.66 5.06
N SER A 65 -30.31 12.70 5.18
CA SER A 65 -30.03 11.43 5.86
C SER A 65 -28.95 10.63 5.13
N LYS A 66 -29.01 10.54 3.79
CA LYS A 66 -27.96 9.88 2.99
C LYS A 66 -26.60 10.52 3.19
N GLN A 67 -26.53 11.86 3.19
CA GLN A 67 -25.28 12.60 3.40
C GLN A 67 -24.74 12.41 4.82
N GLN A 68 -25.60 12.42 5.84
CA GLN A 68 -25.21 12.16 7.22
C GLN A 68 -24.72 10.71 7.40
N ALA A 69 -25.42 9.73 6.84
CA ALA A 69 -24.99 8.32 6.84
C ALA A 69 -23.62 8.16 6.17
N GLN A 70 -23.39 8.78 5.01
CA GLN A 70 -22.08 8.76 4.34
C GLN A 70 -20.99 9.44 5.19
N THR A 71 -21.33 10.51 5.90
CA THR A 71 -20.39 11.22 6.76
C THR A 71 -20.03 10.38 7.99
N GLN A 72 -21.03 9.78 8.64
CA GLN A 72 -20.84 8.85 9.76
C GLN A 72 -20.02 7.64 9.33
N ALA A 73 -20.33 7.06 8.18
CA ALA A 73 -19.56 5.97 7.58
C ALA A 73 -18.08 6.33 7.36
N ARG A 74 -17.80 7.49 6.76
CA ARG A 74 -16.41 7.96 6.58
C ARG A 74 -15.72 8.21 7.92
N GLN A 75 -16.44 8.74 8.91
CA GLN A 75 -15.91 9.01 10.24
C GLN A 75 -15.60 7.71 11.00
N ALA A 76 -16.50 6.73 10.97
CA ALA A 76 -16.28 5.41 11.55
C ALA A 76 -15.12 4.67 10.88
N ALA A 77 -15.06 4.69 9.53
CA ALA A 77 -13.95 4.07 8.79
C ALA A 77 -12.62 4.72 9.14
N LYS A 78 -12.59 6.05 9.23
CA LYS A 78 -11.41 6.79 9.64
C LYS A 78 -11.01 6.49 11.08
N ALA A 79 -11.98 6.34 11.98
CA ALA A 79 -11.76 6.06 13.39
C ALA A 79 -11.18 4.65 13.58
N LEU A 80 -11.77 3.63 12.95
CA LEU A 80 -11.22 2.26 12.96
C LEU A 80 -9.80 2.22 12.38
N ARG A 81 -9.57 2.87 11.24
CA ARG A 81 -8.23 2.99 10.63
C ARG A 81 -7.23 3.76 11.48
N HIS A 82 -7.69 4.53 12.47
CA HIS A 82 -6.81 5.21 13.43
C HIS A 82 -6.33 4.25 14.52
N GLU A 83 -7.11 3.23 14.88
CA GLU A 83 -6.70 2.19 15.83
C GLU A 83 -5.68 1.24 15.20
N THR A 84 -5.93 0.76 13.97
CA THR A 84 -5.01 -0.14 13.26
C THR A 84 -3.92 0.59 12.47
N HIS A 85 -3.75 1.89 12.71
CA HIS A 85 -2.85 2.72 11.92
C HIS A 85 -1.39 2.30 12.10
N GLY A 86 -0.79 1.79 11.03
CA GLY A 86 0.61 1.34 11.05
C GLY A 86 0.81 -0.15 11.22
N LEU A 87 -0.25 -0.94 11.45
CA LEU A 87 -0.12 -2.40 11.46
C LEU A 87 0.10 -2.95 10.05
N ASP A 88 -0.57 -2.37 9.06
CA ASP A 88 -0.47 -2.83 7.67
C ASP A 88 0.06 -1.73 6.76
N ILE A 89 1.00 -2.10 5.89
CA ILE A 89 1.51 -1.27 4.80
C ILE A 89 1.21 -1.97 3.48
N TYR A 90 0.64 -1.24 2.54
CA TYR A 90 0.29 -1.71 1.20
C TYR A 90 1.12 -0.97 0.16
N ALA A 91 1.83 -1.70 -0.68
CA ALA A 91 2.53 -1.17 -1.84
C ALA A 91 1.76 -1.48 -3.13
N TYR A 92 1.68 -0.50 -4.02
CA TYR A 92 1.06 -0.65 -5.34
C TYR A 92 2.03 -0.25 -6.42
N ARG A 93 2.11 -1.04 -7.48
CA ARG A 93 2.90 -0.77 -8.66
C ARG A 93 2.02 -0.30 -9.81
N HIS A 94 2.50 0.68 -10.56
CA HIS A 94 1.90 1.04 -11.83
C HIS A 94 2.34 0.06 -12.92
N VAL A 95 1.39 -0.65 -13.54
CA VAL A 95 1.63 -1.80 -14.43
C VAL A 95 2.56 -1.46 -15.61
N ARG A 96 2.55 -0.21 -16.09
CA ARG A 96 3.32 0.20 -17.28
C ARG A 96 4.64 0.90 -16.99
N THR A 97 4.73 1.61 -15.87
CA THR A 97 5.89 2.47 -15.55
C THR A 97 6.69 1.96 -14.38
N ASN A 98 6.22 0.92 -13.69
CA ASN A 98 6.86 0.35 -12.50
C ASN A 98 7.06 1.35 -11.35
N GLN A 99 6.34 2.47 -11.36
CA GLN A 99 6.29 3.38 -10.21
C GLN A 99 5.63 2.67 -9.04
N VAL A 100 6.18 2.82 -7.84
CA VAL A 100 5.65 2.18 -6.64
C VAL A 100 5.15 3.25 -5.68
N VAL A 101 3.99 3.00 -5.09
CA VAL A 101 3.35 3.92 -4.14
C VAL A 101 2.95 3.15 -2.89
N TYR A 102 3.20 3.75 -1.73
CA TYR A 102 2.89 3.16 -0.43
C TYR A 102 1.59 3.73 0.14
N SER A 103 0.85 2.91 0.87
CA SER A 103 -0.39 3.31 1.53
C SER A 103 -0.58 2.53 2.83
N LEU A 104 -1.03 3.20 3.89
CA LEU A 104 -1.48 2.56 5.14
C LEU A 104 -2.91 2.02 5.04
N THR A 105 -3.55 2.16 3.88
CA THR A 105 -4.89 1.66 3.63
C THR A 105 -4.91 0.81 2.38
N ARG A 106 -5.66 -0.29 2.45
CA ARG A 106 -5.90 -1.20 1.33
C ARG A 106 -6.63 -0.56 0.15
N THR A 107 -7.33 0.55 0.36
CA THR A 107 -7.92 1.33 -0.72
C THR A 107 -6.99 2.43 -1.20
N LEU A 108 -6.76 2.52 -2.51
CA LEU A 108 -5.98 3.59 -3.14
C LEU A 108 -6.68 4.95 -2.97
N GLN A 109 -6.12 5.84 -2.15
CA GLN A 109 -6.62 7.21 -1.96
C GLN A 109 -5.91 8.20 -2.88
N GLU A 110 -6.64 8.72 -3.88
CA GLU A 110 -6.10 9.62 -4.91
C GLU A 110 -5.30 10.80 -4.36
N THR A 111 -5.82 11.45 -3.33
CA THR A 111 -5.19 12.61 -2.70
C THR A 111 -3.86 12.32 -2.00
N LYS A 112 -3.64 11.07 -1.58
CA LYS A 112 -2.40 10.64 -0.91
C LYS A 112 -1.37 10.08 -1.89
N ILE A 113 -1.83 9.37 -2.91
CA ILE A 113 -0.97 8.70 -3.90
C ILE A 113 -0.36 9.71 -4.86
N LEU A 114 -1.15 10.65 -5.40
CA LEU A 114 -0.62 11.64 -6.36
C LEU A 114 0.50 12.50 -5.76
N LYS A 115 0.52 12.66 -4.43
CA LYS A 115 1.59 13.38 -3.70
C LYS A 115 2.91 12.61 -3.61
N GLN A 116 2.90 11.30 -3.84
CA GLN A 116 4.10 10.47 -3.84
C GLN A 116 4.77 10.43 -5.22
N LEU A 117 4.05 10.80 -6.28
CA LEU A 117 4.57 10.80 -7.64
C LEU A 117 5.32 12.11 -7.91
N VAL A 118 6.65 12.02 -7.99
CA VAL A 118 7.51 13.16 -8.35
C VAL A 118 7.41 13.43 -9.86
N PHE A 119 7.47 14.71 -10.23
CA PHE A 119 7.43 15.12 -11.64
C PHE A 119 8.79 14.90 -12.30
N HIS A 120 8.85 13.98 -13.27
CA HIS A 120 10.05 13.68 -14.06
C HIS A 120 9.94 14.20 -15.52
N GLY A 121 8.89 14.95 -15.84
CA GLY A 121 8.63 15.48 -17.18
C GLY A 121 7.20 15.27 -17.67
N LYS A 122 6.93 15.64 -18.93
CA LYS A 122 5.59 15.54 -19.53
C LYS A 122 5.10 14.09 -19.54
N LYS A 123 3.85 13.86 -19.11
CA LYS A 123 3.17 12.55 -19.04
C LYS A 123 3.78 11.56 -18.03
N THR A 124 4.57 12.02 -17.07
CA THR A 124 5.14 11.16 -16.01
C THR A 124 4.23 11.03 -14.79
N VAL A 125 3.47 12.09 -14.48
CA VAL A 125 2.46 12.10 -13.41
C VAL A 125 1.07 12.15 -14.04
N PRO A 126 0.17 11.18 -13.74
CA PRO A 126 -1.19 11.19 -14.24
C PRO A 126 -2.03 12.26 -13.53
N ALA A 127 -3.02 12.82 -14.22
CA ALA A 127 -3.93 13.82 -13.64
C ALA A 127 -4.91 13.22 -12.62
N SER A 128 -5.27 11.95 -12.80
CA SER A 128 -6.13 11.18 -11.91
C SER A 128 -5.71 9.71 -11.92
N ILE A 129 -5.98 9.02 -10.81
CA ILE A 129 -5.63 7.61 -10.67
C ILE A 129 -6.64 6.75 -11.40
N ARG A 130 -6.15 5.95 -12.33
CA ARG A 130 -6.95 4.95 -13.05
C ARG A 130 -6.72 3.58 -12.41
N PRO A 131 -7.72 2.97 -11.75
CA PRO A 131 -7.52 1.74 -10.97
C PRO A 131 -6.97 0.55 -11.77
N ASP A 132 -7.29 0.45 -13.05
CA ASP A 132 -6.81 -0.57 -13.99
C ASP A 132 -5.29 -0.55 -14.19
N MET A 133 -4.66 0.61 -14.01
CA MET A 133 -3.22 0.78 -14.22
C MET A 133 -2.39 0.50 -12.96
N TRP A 134 -3.04 0.26 -11.82
CA TRP A 134 -2.40 0.00 -10.54
C TRP A 134 -2.70 -1.40 -10.08
N ALA A 135 -1.64 -2.19 -9.87
CA ALA A 135 -1.71 -3.50 -9.26
C ALA A 135 -1.09 -3.40 -7.85
N PRO A 136 -1.61 -4.14 -6.86
CA PRO A 136 -0.91 -4.34 -5.61
C PRO A 136 0.39 -5.10 -5.90
N TYR A 137 1.40 -4.75 -5.15
CA TYR A 137 2.74 -5.26 -5.35
C TYR A 137 3.14 -6.16 -4.19
N PHE A 138 3.16 -5.61 -2.98
CA PHE A 138 3.32 -6.37 -1.76
C PHE A 138 2.56 -5.70 -0.60
N SER A 139 2.32 -6.45 0.47
CA SER A 139 1.87 -5.91 1.74
C SER A 139 2.76 -6.39 2.88
N ILE A 140 2.94 -5.53 3.87
CA ILE A 140 3.72 -5.79 5.09
C ILE A 140 2.76 -5.68 6.26
N HIS A 141 2.72 -6.72 7.10
CA HIS A 141 1.87 -6.81 8.28
C HIS A 141 2.75 -6.98 9.51
N PHE A 142 2.63 -6.01 10.41
CA PHE A 142 3.31 -6.01 11.70
C PHE A 142 2.44 -6.74 12.74
N PRO A 143 3.06 -7.27 13.81
CA PRO A 143 2.30 -7.91 14.87
C PRO A 143 1.34 -6.89 15.50
N PRO A 144 0.13 -7.29 15.93
CA PRO A 144 -0.90 -6.40 16.49
C PRO A 144 -0.53 -5.95 17.92
N THR A 145 0.64 -5.35 18.06
CA THR A 145 1.21 -4.85 19.30
C THR A 145 1.39 -3.33 19.22
N PRO A 146 1.42 -2.61 20.36
CA PRO A 146 1.69 -1.17 20.34
C PRO A 146 3.05 -0.82 19.74
N ALA A 147 4.04 -1.70 19.87
CA ALA A 147 5.35 -1.54 19.23
C ALA A 147 5.27 -1.78 17.72
N GLY A 148 4.63 -2.87 17.27
CA GLY A 148 4.46 -3.18 15.85
C GLY A 148 3.74 -2.07 15.09
N ALA A 149 2.71 -1.44 15.68
CA ALA A 149 2.05 -0.28 15.10
C ALA A 149 2.98 0.94 14.92
N LEU A 150 3.91 1.16 15.86
CA LEU A 150 4.91 2.22 15.75
C LEU A 150 5.98 1.89 14.71
N ASP A 151 6.40 0.63 14.67
CA ASP A 151 7.40 0.12 13.74
C ASP A 151 6.90 0.23 12.31
N GLY A 152 5.64 -0.11 12.05
CA GLY A 152 5.07 0.08 10.72
C GLY A 152 4.83 1.54 10.34
N LEU A 153 4.56 2.44 11.28
CA LEU A 153 4.55 3.89 10.97
C LEU A 153 5.94 4.42 10.66
N PHE A 154 6.94 3.95 11.39
CA PHE A 154 8.33 4.25 11.12
C PHE A 154 8.74 3.71 9.75
N ALA A 155 8.41 2.45 9.45
CA ALA A 155 8.69 1.82 8.17
C ALA A 155 8.04 2.59 7.03
N PHE A 156 6.75 2.93 7.15
CA PHE A 156 6.03 3.69 6.14
C PHE A 156 6.65 5.07 5.88
N ALA A 157 7.11 5.75 6.93
CA ALA A 157 7.82 7.02 6.78
C ALA A 157 9.15 6.82 6.02
N LYS A 158 9.95 5.81 6.41
CA LYS A 158 11.24 5.52 5.81
C LYS A 158 11.17 5.06 4.36
N LEU A 159 10.24 4.16 4.03
CA LEU A 159 10.00 3.74 2.64
C LEU A 159 9.69 4.93 1.72
N ARG A 160 8.93 5.91 2.22
CA ARG A 160 8.60 7.12 1.47
C ARG A 160 9.76 8.10 1.38
N GLU A 161 10.53 8.25 2.45
CA GLU A 161 11.75 9.07 2.46
C GLU A 161 12.78 8.52 1.48
N LEU A 162 13.05 7.20 1.50
CA LEU A 162 14.00 6.54 0.59
C LEU A 162 13.55 6.61 -0.87
N SER A 163 12.28 6.34 -1.14
CA SER A 163 11.70 6.49 -2.49
C SER A 163 11.84 7.92 -3.01
N LEU A 164 11.62 8.93 -2.16
CA LEU A 164 11.77 10.34 -2.52
C LEU A 164 13.24 10.70 -2.75
N GLN A 165 14.13 10.26 -1.87
CA GLN A 165 15.56 10.51 -1.96
C GLN A 165 16.14 9.97 -3.28
N ARG A 166 15.79 8.75 -3.68
CA ARG A 166 16.25 8.17 -4.96
C ARG A 166 15.76 8.93 -6.19
N GLN A 167 14.56 9.50 -6.13
CA GLN A 167 14.02 10.29 -7.24
C GLN A 167 14.66 11.68 -7.32
N LEU A 168 15.02 12.29 -6.19
CA LEU A 168 15.57 13.65 -6.14
C LEU A 168 17.10 13.68 -6.21
N SER A 169 17.77 12.70 -5.62
CA SER A 169 19.22 12.53 -5.60
C SER A 169 19.57 11.07 -5.95
N PRO A 170 19.32 10.63 -7.20
CA PRO A 170 19.70 9.30 -7.65
C PRO A 170 21.23 9.13 -7.63
N PRO A 171 21.75 7.91 -7.40
CA PRO A 171 23.17 7.62 -7.58
C PRO A 171 23.56 7.79 -9.05
N ASP A 172 24.83 8.07 -9.28
CA ASP A 172 25.38 8.36 -10.62
C ASP A 172 25.09 7.24 -11.63
N ASP A 173 25.07 5.98 -11.19
CA ASP A 173 24.82 4.81 -12.05
C ASP A 173 23.43 4.81 -12.68
N LEU A 174 22.44 5.43 -12.03
CA LEU A 174 21.08 5.59 -12.54
C LEU A 174 20.95 6.76 -13.53
N ILE A 175 21.86 7.72 -13.46
CA ILE A 175 21.88 8.92 -14.31
C ILE A 175 22.72 8.69 -15.56
N ARG A 176 23.79 7.91 -15.44
CA ARG A 176 24.77 7.67 -16.52
C ARG A 176 24.36 6.51 -17.42
N VAL A 177 24.76 6.62 -18.68
CA VAL A 177 24.53 5.61 -19.71
C VAL A 177 25.35 4.36 -19.40
N THR A 178 24.65 3.25 -19.22
CA THR A 178 25.24 1.92 -19.06
C THR A 178 25.43 1.24 -20.41
N GLN A 179 26.23 0.17 -20.45
CA GLN A 179 26.38 -0.63 -21.67
C GLN A 179 25.04 -1.23 -22.14
N GLU A 180 24.20 -1.66 -21.19
CA GLU A 180 22.85 -2.16 -21.46
C GLU A 180 21.97 -1.11 -22.15
N ASP A 181 22.06 0.15 -21.70
CA ASP A 181 21.31 1.26 -22.31
C ASP A 181 21.74 1.46 -23.78
N ILE A 182 23.04 1.36 -24.06
CA ILE A 182 23.59 1.47 -25.42
C ILE A 182 23.03 0.35 -26.29
N ASP A 183 22.99 -0.89 -25.79
CA ASP A 183 22.53 -2.04 -26.55
C ASP A 183 21.01 -2.03 -26.76
N VAL A 184 20.25 -1.51 -25.79
CA VAL A 184 18.81 -1.24 -25.92
C VAL A 184 18.53 -0.11 -26.93
N ILE A 185 19.42 0.88 -27.03
CA ILE A 185 19.30 1.95 -28.02
C ILE A 185 19.68 1.43 -29.41
N LYS A 186 20.76 0.64 -29.54
CA LYS A 186 21.20 0.00 -30.79
C LYS A 186 20.12 -0.91 -31.36
N SER A 187 19.54 -1.78 -30.54
CA SER A 187 18.46 -2.69 -30.95
C SER A 187 17.19 -1.97 -31.43
N LYS A 188 16.90 -0.76 -30.93
CA LYS A 188 15.79 0.06 -31.41
C LYS A 188 16.10 0.84 -32.70
N LEU A 189 17.37 1.08 -32.98
CA LEU A 189 17.81 1.85 -34.15
C LEU A 189 17.80 1.00 -35.43
N GLY A 190 17.97 -0.31 -35.33
CA GLY A 190 17.88 -1.21 -36.49
C GLY A 190 18.66 -2.51 -36.32
N SER A 191 18.70 -3.30 -37.39
CA SER A 191 19.57 -4.47 -37.48
C SER A 191 21.06 -4.06 -37.49
N PRO A 192 21.99 -4.96 -37.14
CA PRO A 192 23.43 -4.65 -37.16
C PRO A 192 23.94 -4.09 -38.50
N VAL A 193 23.33 -4.50 -39.62
CA VAL A 193 23.67 -4.01 -40.98
C VAL A 193 23.21 -2.57 -41.18
N GLU A 194 22.00 -2.23 -40.75
CA GLU A 194 21.48 -0.86 -40.82
C GLU A 194 22.31 0.10 -39.96
N LEU A 195 22.84 -0.38 -38.83
CA LEU A 195 23.77 0.38 -38.01
C LEU A 195 25.08 0.65 -38.75
N GLN A 196 25.63 -0.32 -39.48
CA GLN A 196 26.83 -0.08 -40.31
C GLN A 196 26.56 0.93 -41.43
N GLU A 197 25.42 0.86 -42.10
CA GLU A 197 25.03 1.83 -43.13
C GLU A 197 24.82 3.25 -42.58
N LEU A 198 24.22 3.36 -41.39
CA LEU A 198 24.04 4.63 -40.70
C LEU A 198 25.39 5.20 -40.23
N ALA A 199 26.36 4.35 -39.93
CA ALA A 199 27.71 4.75 -39.51
C ALA A 199 28.47 5.28 -40.72
N ALA A 200 28.41 4.57 -41.85
CA ALA A 200 29.01 4.99 -43.11
C ALA A 200 28.44 6.32 -43.66
N ARG A 201 27.26 6.74 -43.18
CA ARG A 201 26.60 8.00 -43.55
C ARG A 201 26.77 9.12 -42.52
N ASP A 202 27.58 8.92 -41.47
CA ASP A 202 27.77 9.84 -40.33
C ASP A 202 26.46 10.24 -39.61
N ARG A 203 25.38 9.47 -39.79
CA ARG A 203 24.05 9.74 -39.17
C ARG A 203 23.91 9.13 -37.78
N LEU A 204 24.93 8.39 -37.34
CA LEU A 204 24.96 7.66 -36.08
C LEU A 204 25.52 8.52 -34.93
N GLU A 205 26.40 9.47 -35.25
CA GLU A 205 26.95 10.42 -34.29
C GLU A 205 25.83 11.27 -33.67
N GLY A 206 25.74 11.26 -32.34
CA GLY A 206 24.70 11.95 -31.57
C GLY A 206 23.37 11.20 -31.37
N ARG A 207 23.16 10.05 -32.03
CA ARG A 207 22.00 9.17 -31.76
C ARG A 207 22.26 8.16 -30.64
N ILE A 208 23.49 7.65 -30.56
CA ILE A 208 23.92 6.74 -29.50
C ILE A 208 24.75 7.55 -28.50
N PRO A 209 24.34 7.63 -27.22
CA PRO A 209 25.13 8.28 -26.18
C PRO A 209 26.37 7.45 -25.85
N LYS A 210 27.45 8.12 -25.43
CA LYS A 210 28.69 7.42 -25.01
C LYS A 210 28.53 6.86 -23.60
N LEU A 211 29.32 5.83 -23.30
CA LEU A 211 29.38 5.25 -21.96
C LEU A 211 29.77 6.33 -20.93
N GLY A 212 29.00 6.45 -19.84
CA GLY A 212 29.25 7.43 -18.78
C GLY A 212 28.70 8.84 -19.01
N GLU A 213 28.14 9.13 -20.20
CA GLU A 213 27.41 10.37 -20.45
C GLU A 213 26.05 10.37 -19.72
N ILE A 214 25.49 11.57 -19.48
CA ILE A 214 24.17 11.71 -18.85
C ILE A 214 23.09 11.18 -19.80
N LEU A 215 22.22 10.31 -19.28
CA LEU A 215 21.16 9.68 -20.04
C LEU A 215 20.17 10.72 -20.62
N PRO A 216 19.69 10.56 -21.86
CA PRO A 216 18.70 11.46 -22.44
C PRO A 216 17.46 11.59 -21.55
N LYS A 217 16.95 12.83 -21.38
CA LYS A 217 15.86 13.17 -20.43
C LYS A 217 14.69 12.18 -20.40
N LYS A 218 14.27 11.65 -21.56
CA LYS A 218 13.16 10.69 -21.67
C LYS A 218 13.50 9.31 -21.12
N LEU A 219 14.70 8.81 -21.38
CA LEU A 219 15.19 7.54 -20.86
C LEU A 219 15.52 7.67 -19.37
N HIS A 220 16.14 8.78 -18.99
CA HIS A 220 16.38 9.15 -17.59
C HIS A 220 15.11 9.15 -16.77
N ALA A 221 14.06 9.85 -17.23
CA ALA A 221 12.77 9.82 -16.55
C ALA A 221 12.18 8.40 -16.47
N ARG A 222 12.33 7.58 -17.52
CA ARG A 222 11.81 6.20 -17.50
C ARG A 222 12.54 5.33 -16.46
N ARG A 223 13.85 5.48 -16.35
CA ARG A 223 14.68 4.74 -15.39
C ARG A 223 14.38 5.16 -13.95
N LEU A 224 14.24 6.47 -13.68
CA LEU A 224 13.83 6.98 -12.36
C LEU A 224 12.40 6.58 -11.95
N MET A 225 11.51 6.41 -12.93
CA MET A 225 10.15 5.93 -12.67
C MET A 225 10.09 4.44 -12.35
N ASP A 226 11.09 3.65 -12.76
CA ASP A 226 11.14 2.23 -12.46
C ASP A 226 11.63 2.00 -11.03
N GLN A 227 10.68 1.76 -10.14
CA GLN A 227 10.91 1.63 -8.70
C GLN A 227 10.66 0.20 -8.22
N LYS A 228 10.44 -0.75 -9.13
CA LYS A 228 9.99 -2.09 -8.77
C LYS A 228 11.03 -2.81 -7.91
N ALA A 229 12.27 -2.96 -8.40
CA ALA A 229 13.34 -3.60 -7.66
C ALA A 229 13.78 -2.78 -6.45
N THR A 230 13.88 -1.46 -6.63
CA THR A 230 14.39 -0.56 -5.59
C THR A 230 13.46 -0.50 -4.38
N SER A 231 12.14 -0.50 -4.57
CA SER A 231 11.17 -0.54 -3.47
C SER A 231 11.23 -1.82 -2.64
N VAL A 232 11.64 -2.93 -3.23
CA VAL A 232 11.86 -4.20 -2.49
C VAL A 232 13.13 -4.12 -1.66
N ALA A 233 14.22 -3.63 -2.24
CA ALA A 233 15.45 -3.38 -1.50
C ALA A 233 15.22 -2.39 -0.33
N ASP A 234 14.38 -1.36 -0.53
CA ASP A 234 13.96 -0.46 0.56
C ASP A 234 13.23 -1.20 1.68
N ALA A 235 12.31 -2.10 1.33
CA ALA A 235 11.56 -2.86 2.31
C ALA A 235 12.48 -3.75 3.14
N ALA A 236 13.39 -4.50 2.49
CA ALA A 236 14.37 -5.33 3.18
C ALA A 236 15.24 -4.48 4.12
N PHE A 237 15.80 -3.37 3.62
CA PHE A 237 16.63 -2.46 4.42
C PHE A 237 15.90 -1.86 5.63
N VAL A 238 14.66 -1.44 5.46
CA VAL A 238 13.86 -0.84 6.54
C VAL A 238 13.45 -1.89 7.58
N LEU A 239 13.10 -3.09 7.16
CA LEU A 239 12.74 -4.17 8.08
C LEU A 239 13.95 -4.67 8.86
N ASP A 240 15.11 -4.76 8.18
CA ASP A 240 16.38 -5.11 8.82
C ASP A 240 16.78 -4.07 9.88
N TRP A 241 16.65 -2.78 9.56
CA TRP A 241 16.82 -1.68 10.53
C TRP A 241 15.89 -1.83 11.74
N ILE A 242 14.62 -2.18 11.52
CA ILE A 242 13.68 -2.39 12.63
C ILE A 242 14.07 -3.62 13.47
N SER A 243 14.47 -4.72 12.83
CA SER A 243 14.80 -5.99 13.48
C SER A 243 16.07 -5.92 14.34
N SER A 244 17.08 -5.18 13.87
CA SER A 244 18.34 -4.95 14.59
C SER A 244 18.21 -3.87 15.66
N GLY A 245 17.14 -3.07 15.61
CA GLY A 245 16.89 -2.00 16.56
C GLY A 245 16.61 -2.48 18.00
N PRO A 246 16.42 -1.55 18.95
CA PRO A 246 16.01 -1.91 20.30
C PRO A 246 14.71 -2.70 20.24
N GLY A 247 14.59 -3.71 21.10
CA GLY A 247 13.43 -4.60 21.11
C GLY A 247 12.11 -3.84 21.31
N PRO A 248 10.96 -4.46 20.97
CA PRO A 248 9.63 -3.81 21.02
C PRO A 248 9.36 -3.09 22.34
N LEU A 249 9.67 -3.75 23.46
CA LEU A 249 9.47 -3.22 24.81
C LEU A 249 10.43 -2.07 25.13
N GLU A 250 11.70 -2.22 24.77
CA GLU A 250 12.71 -1.18 24.97
C GLU A 250 12.33 0.08 24.19
N ARG A 251 11.92 -0.06 22.93
CA ARG A 251 11.47 1.06 22.10
C ARG A 251 10.30 1.82 22.74
N LEU A 252 9.32 1.11 23.29
CA LEU A 252 8.17 1.71 23.97
C LEU A 252 8.55 2.40 25.28
N THR A 253 9.44 1.79 26.08
CA THR A 253 9.94 2.39 27.33
C THR A 253 10.78 3.64 27.02
N GLU A 254 11.65 3.60 26.02
CA GLU A 254 12.42 4.75 25.54
C GLU A 254 11.52 5.91 25.11
N LEU A 255 10.44 5.63 24.37
CA LEU A 255 9.48 6.64 23.96
C LEU A 255 8.74 7.25 25.17
N ALA A 256 8.35 6.43 26.14
CA ALA A 256 7.71 6.89 27.37
C ALA A 256 8.66 7.78 28.19
N ALA A 257 9.90 7.33 28.42
CA ALA A 257 10.93 8.09 29.12
C ALA A 257 11.25 9.41 28.41
N ASN A 258 11.42 9.38 27.09
CA ASN A 258 11.65 10.58 26.28
C ASN A 258 10.48 11.58 26.35
N ARG A 259 9.23 11.12 26.48
CA ARG A 259 8.07 12.00 26.71
C ARG A 259 8.15 12.69 28.07
N VAL A 260 8.53 11.96 29.13
CA VAL A 260 8.69 12.50 30.49
C VAL A 260 9.81 13.55 30.52
N VAL A 261 10.99 13.23 29.97
CA VAL A 261 12.13 14.15 29.93
C VAL A 261 11.79 15.43 29.16
N LYS A 262 11.14 15.31 27.98
CA LYS A 262 10.69 16.47 27.20
C LYS A 262 9.65 17.30 27.96
N HIS A 263 8.72 16.67 28.68
CA HIS A 263 7.72 17.38 29.46
C HIS A 263 8.34 18.19 30.61
N ASN A 264 9.33 17.62 31.30
CA ASN A 264 10.00 18.27 32.43
C ASN A 264 10.94 19.40 32.00
N ARG A 265 11.65 19.28 30.88
CA ARG A 265 12.50 20.37 30.35
C ARG A 265 11.70 21.58 29.83
N ARG A 266 10.39 21.44 29.62
CA ARG A 266 9.52 22.51 29.10
C ARG A 266 9.13 23.50 30.20
N THR A 267 9.02 24.77 29.80
CA THR A 267 8.54 25.87 30.67
C THR A 267 7.09 25.66 31.12
N ARG A 268 6.69 26.28 32.24
CA ARG A 268 5.30 26.20 32.77
C ARG A 268 4.24 26.57 31.71
N ARG A 269 4.50 27.60 30.89
CA ARG A 269 3.60 28.02 29.81
C ARG A 269 3.47 26.95 28.72
N ALA A 270 4.58 26.33 28.32
CA ALA A 270 4.55 25.24 27.36
C ALA A 270 3.79 24.03 27.92
N ARG A 271 4.00 23.66 29.19
CA ARG A 271 3.25 22.58 29.86
C ARG A 271 1.74 22.83 29.87
N ARG A 272 1.29 24.04 30.21
CA ARG A 272 -0.15 24.41 30.15
C ARG A 272 -0.73 24.22 28.76
N ARG A 273 -0.02 24.67 27.71
CA ARG A 273 -0.45 24.47 26.32
C ARG A 273 -0.54 22.99 25.96
N ILE A 274 0.42 22.18 26.41
CA ILE A 274 0.41 20.73 26.15
C ILE A 274 -0.72 20.03 26.89
N ASN A 275 -1.02 20.42 28.13
CA ASN A 275 -2.15 19.85 28.86
C ASN A 275 -3.48 20.20 28.18
N GLN A 276 -3.63 21.43 27.68
CA GLN A 276 -4.80 21.79 26.85
C GLN A 276 -4.87 20.96 25.55
N ILE A 277 -3.72 20.71 24.91
CA ILE A 277 -3.65 19.83 23.74
C ILE A 277 -4.03 18.40 24.13
N ARG A 278 -3.58 17.89 25.29
CA ARG A 278 -3.94 16.55 25.80
C ARG A 278 -5.42 16.44 26.09
N GLU A 279 -6.02 17.41 26.78
CA GLU A 279 -7.47 17.43 27.03
C GLU A 279 -8.24 17.42 25.71
N TYR A 280 -7.76 18.15 24.71
CA TYR A 280 -8.34 18.15 23.37
C TYR A 280 -8.12 16.80 22.65
N GLU A 281 -6.93 16.22 22.72
CA GLU A 281 -6.59 14.90 22.17
C GLU A 281 -7.43 13.80 22.83
N ASP A 282 -7.60 13.83 24.15
CA ASP A 282 -8.42 12.89 24.91
C ASP A 282 -9.90 13.03 24.53
N ALA A 283 -10.39 14.27 24.34
CA ALA A 283 -11.73 14.52 23.85
C ALA A 283 -11.92 14.03 22.40
N GLU A 284 -10.92 14.18 21.53
CA GLU A 284 -10.95 13.62 20.17
C GLU A 284 -10.84 12.09 20.20
N GLN A 285 -10.04 11.50 21.08
CA GLN A 285 -9.94 10.04 21.27
C GLN A 285 -11.27 9.45 21.71
N LYS A 286 -11.96 10.09 22.65
CA LYS A 286 -13.33 9.69 23.04
C LYS A 286 -14.29 9.73 21.84
N LYS A 287 -14.26 10.80 21.02
CA LYS A 287 -15.04 10.86 19.78
C LYS A 287 -14.65 9.77 18.79
N VAL A 288 -13.37 9.40 18.71
CA VAL A 288 -12.89 8.30 17.87
C VAL A 288 -13.46 6.98 18.40
N GLN A 289 -13.40 6.73 19.70
CA GLN A 289 -14.00 5.56 20.34
C GLN A 289 -15.52 5.50 20.10
N ASP A 290 -16.25 6.59 20.29
CA ASP A 290 -17.70 6.69 20.02
C ASP A 290 -18.05 6.39 18.55
N ARG A 291 -17.15 6.72 17.62
CA ARG A 291 -17.33 6.40 16.19
C ARG A 291 -16.98 4.96 15.86
N ILE A 292 -16.19 4.31 16.70
CA ILE A 292 -15.83 2.91 16.55
C ILE A 292 -16.91 2.03 17.14
N THR A 293 -17.43 2.35 18.33
CA THR A 293 -18.61 1.69 18.89
C THR A 293 -19.79 1.73 17.92
N LEU A 294 -19.94 2.81 17.14
CA LEU A 294 -20.91 2.91 16.04
C LEU A 294 -20.78 1.79 14.97
N ALA A 295 -19.59 1.23 14.76
CA ALA A 295 -19.35 0.16 13.80
C ALA A 295 -19.34 -1.26 14.40
N LEU A 296 -19.00 -1.39 15.69
CA LEU A 296 -18.82 -2.68 16.36
C LEU A 296 -20.05 -3.13 17.14
N ASP A 297 -20.73 -2.21 17.83
CA ASP A 297 -21.76 -2.58 18.80
C ASP A 297 -23.12 -2.84 18.15
N LYS A 298 -23.83 -3.85 18.70
CA LYS A 298 -25.24 -4.07 18.40
C LYS A 298 -26.02 -2.90 18.99
N ARG A 299 -26.66 -2.13 18.12
CA ARG A 299 -27.43 -0.96 18.53
C ARG A 299 -28.83 -1.37 18.94
N ASP A 300 -29.29 -0.76 20.03
CA ASP A 300 -30.69 -0.79 20.38
C ASP A 300 -31.50 -0.12 19.25
N LEU A 301 -32.53 -0.81 18.77
CA LEU A 301 -33.43 -0.29 17.73
C LEU A 301 -34.13 1.02 18.16
N GLU A 302 -34.09 1.34 19.45
CA GLU A 302 -34.63 2.56 20.04
C GLU A 302 -33.72 3.77 19.87
N ASP A 303 -32.40 3.59 19.73
CA ASP A 303 -31.45 4.69 19.55
C ASP A 303 -31.40 5.19 18.09
N LYS A 304 -32.33 6.09 17.75
CA LYS A 304 -32.44 6.72 16.42
C LYS A 304 -31.59 7.98 16.25
N SER A 305 -30.59 8.18 17.11
CA SER A 305 -29.68 9.32 17.04
C SER A 305 -28.62 9.17 15.93
N HIS A 306 -28.23 7.93 15.59
CA HIS A 306 -27.15 7.63 14.64
C HIS A 306 -27.57 6.64 13.54
N LEU A 307 -27.51 7.06 12.27
CA LEU A 307 -27.88 6.21 11.13
C LEU A 307 -27.04 4.92 11.09
N PRO A 308 -27.61 3.79 10.63
CA PRO A 308 -26.87 2.57 10.43
C PRO A 308 -25.81 2.77 9.35
N LEU A 309 -24.70 2.07 9.50
CA LEU A 309 -23.68 2.04 8.47
C LEU A 309 -24.20 1.30 7.25
N SER A 310 -23.87 1.81 6.06
CA SER A 310 -24.26 1.11 4.84
C SER A 310 -23.48 -0.19 4.70
N ARG A 311 -24.14 -1.27 4.25
CA ARG A 311 -23.51 -2.58 4.03
C ARG A 311 -22.25 -2.53 3.16
N LYS A 312 -22.20 -1.63 2.18
CA LYS A 312 -21.01 -1.42 1.34
C LYS A 312 -19.80 -0.90 2.15
N VAL A 313 -20.06 -0.01 3.12
CA VAL A 313 -19.01 0.54 3.99
C VAL A 313 -18.56 -0.53 4.99
N LEU A 314 -19.49 -1.29 5.57
CA LEU A 314 -19.16 -2.43 6.42
C LEU A 314 -18.33 -3.45 5.63
N ALA A 315 -18.72 -3.77 4.39
CA ALA A 315 -17.92 -4.63 3.53
C ALA A 315 -16.51 -4.08 3.31
N GLN A 316 -16.38 -2.79 3.01
CA GLN A 316 -15.07 -2.17 2.87
C GLN A 316 -14.24 -2.24 4.18
N MET A 317 -14.85 -1.97 5.33
CA MET A 317 -14.18 -2.07 6.64
C MET A 317 -13.81 -3.50 6.99
N SER A 318 -14.69 -4.46 6.69
CA SER A 318 -14.45 -5.90 6.90
C SER A 318 -13.24 -6.37 6.11
N MET A 319 -13.10 -5.89 4.88
CA MET A 319 -11.94 -6.16 4.03
C MET A 319 -10.67 -5.46 4.52
N ASP A 320 -10.78 -4.24 5.07
CA ASP A 320 -9.64 -3.49 5.60
C ASP A 320 -9.11 -4.08 6.92
N LEU A 321 -9.97 -4.73 7.71
CA LEU A 321 -9.68 -5.16 9.10
C LEU A 321 -9.74 -6.67 9.30
N HIS A 322 -9.92 -7.44 8.23
CA HIS A 322 -10.14 -8.89 8.26
C HIS A 322 -11.34 -9.31 9.13
N GLY A 323 -12.36 -8.46 9.22
CA GLY A 323 -13.58 -8.72 10.00
C GLY A 323 -14.64 -9.50 9.22
N VAL A 324 -15.54 -10.14 9.93
CA VAL A 324 -16.77 -10.74 9.39
C VAL A 324 -17.94 -9.77 9.57
N ILE A 325 -18.92 -9.80 8.67
CA ILE A 325 -20.12 -8.93 8.76
C ILE A 325 -21.29 -9.75 9.29
N ASP A 326 -21.93 -9.31 10.38
CA ASP A 326 -23.17 -9.86 10.91
C ASP A 326 -24.26 -8.78 10.89
N GLY A 327 -25.11 -8.81 9.86
CA GLY A 327 -26.13 -7.79 9.64
C GLY A 327 -25.53 -6.40 9.40
N ASP A 328 -25.78 -5.48 10.34
CA ASP A 328 -25.37 -4.07 10.25
C ASP A 328 -24.12 -3.74 11.09
N ARG A 329 -23.40 -4.76 11.56
CA ARG A 329 -22.15 -4.59 12.32
C ARG A 329 -21.04 -5.48 11.78
N LEU A 330 -19.82 -5.13 12.17
CA LEU A 330 -18.67 -5.99 12.02
C LEU A 330 -18.59 -6.91 13.26
N ILE A 331 -18.14 -8.15 13.08
CA ILE A 331 -17.76 -9.13 14.10
C ILE A 331 -16.35 -9.66 13.79
N GLU A 332 -15.68 -10.29 14.75
CA GLU A 332 -14.42 -11.04 14.54
C GLU A 332 -13.28 -10.19 13.97
N PHE A 333 -12.86 -9.16 14.72
CA PHE A 333 -11.63 -8.38 14.43
C PHE A 333 -10.56 -8.73 15.47
N GLU A 334 -9.97 -9.90 15.29
CA GLU A 334 -8.92 -10.44 16.17
C GLU A 334 -7.79 -9.44 16.36
N ASN A 335 -7.23 -8.91 15.26
CA ASN A 335 -6.13 -7.93 15.30
C ASN A 335 -6.44 -6.67 16.14
N VAL A 336 -7.68 -6.14 16.07
CA VAL A 336 -8.06 -4.93 16.83
C VAL A 336 -8.20 -5.25 18.31
N ASN A 337 -8.81 -6.40 18.63
CA ASN A 337 -9.01 -6.82 20.00
C ASN A 337 -7.68 -7.18 20.67
N GLU A 338 -6.79 -7.87 19.96
CA GLU A 338 -5.42 -8.17 20.39
C GLU A 338 -4.63 -6.89 20.64
N LEU A 339 -4.65 -5.94 19.71
CA LEU A 339 -4.01 -4.64 19.88
C LEU A 339 -4.54 -3.91 21.13
N ARG A 340 -5.86 -3.91 21.34
CA ARG A 340 -6.46 -3.28 22.53
C ARG A 340 -6.01 -3.95 23.82
N LYS A 341 -5.95 -5.29 23.87
CA LYS A 341 -5.42 -6.05 25.01
C LYS A 341 -3.95 -5.72 25.27
N ALA A 342 -3.10 -5.78 24.23
CA ALA A 342 -1.69 -5.45 24.33
C ALA A 342 -1.44 -4.00 24.78
N ILE A 343 -2.28 -3.04 24.34
CA ILE A 343 -2.24 -1.65 24.83
C ILE A 343 -2.61 -1.56 26.31
N GLN A 344 -3.61 -2.32 26.77
CA GLN A 344 -4.01 -2.33 28.19
C GLN A 344 -2.92 -2.94 29.07
N GLU A 345 -2.38 -4.09 28.66
CA GLU A 345 -1.23 -4.74 29.32
C GLU A 345 -0.04 -3.80 29.39
N TRP A 346 0.35 -3.18 28.27
CA TRP A 346 1.42 -2.19 28.22
C TRP A 346 1.18 -1.02 29.19
N LYS A 347 -0.04 -0.47 29.23
CA LYS A 347 -0.37 0.63 30.16
C LYS A 347 -0.26 0.20 31.61
N SER A 348 -0.63 -1.04 31.94
CA SER A 348 -0.51 -1.60 33.29
C SER A 348 0.94 -1.91 33.69
N PHE A 349 1.77 -2.22 32.69
CA PHE A 349 3.19 -2.52 32.86
C PHE A 349 4.02 -1.25 33.01
N ASN A 350 3.71 -0.21 32.23
CA ASN A 350 4.56 0.96 32.08
C ASN A 350 4.06 2.17 32.88
N GLU A 351 4.28 2.15 34.19
CA GLU A 351 4.13 3.31 35.07
C GLU A 351 5.47 4.03 35.24
N VAL A 352 5.99 4.66 34.18
CA VAL A 352 7.23 5.47 34.30
C VAL A 352 6.97 6.68 35.19
N ASN A 353 7.35 6.56 36.46
CA ASN A 353 7.23 7.64 37.43
C ASN A 353 8.28 8.71 37.15
N SER A 354 7.81 9.93 36.82
CA SER A 354 8.69 11.07 36.51
C SER A 354 9.58 11.51 37.67
N LYS A 355 9.30 11.04 38.89
CA LYS A 355 10.08 11.32 40.09
C LYS A 355 11.31 10.41 40.22
N ASN A 356 11.26 9.20 39.65
CA ASN A 356 12.33 8.21 39.77
C ASN A 356 13.35 8.33 38.62
N LEU A 357 12.96 8.95 37.49
CA LEU A 357 13.83 9.08 36.32
C LEU A 357 14.80 10.26 36.47
N ASP A 358 16.10 9.97 36.62
CA ASP A 358 17.16 10.98 36.47
C ASP A 358 17.27 11.40 35.00
N MET A 359 16.80 12.61 34.71
CA MET A 359 16.69 13.14 33.35
C MET A 359 18.04 13.42 32.70
N ASP A 360 19.06 13.78 33.49
CA ASP A 360 20.36 14.17 32.96
C ASP A 360 21.21 12.94 32.68
N LEU A 361 21.14 11.94 33.57
CA LEU A 361 21.72 10.63 33.28
C LEU A 361 21.04 9.98 32.05
N TRP A 362 19.71 10.05 31.93
CA TRP A 362 19.00 9.51 30.75
C TRP A 362 19.45 10.18 29.45
N ALA A 363 19.57 11.50 29.45
CA ALA A 363 20.01 12.23 28.27
C ALA A 363 21.47 11.93 27.91
N LYS A 364 22.35 11.73 28.89
CA LYS A 364 23.74 11.30 28.67
C LYS A 364 23.80 9.89 28.08
N ARG A 365 23.05 8.94 28.65
CA ARG A 365 22.93 7.56 28.14
C ARG A 365 22.51 7.57 26.67
N GLN A 366 21.46 8.32 26.32
CA GLN A 366 20.98 8.45 24.94
C GLN A 366 21.97 9.15 23.99
N TYR A 367 22.79 10.08 24.49
CA TYR A 367 23.83 10.71 23.69
C TYR A 367 24.95 9.72 23.36
N VAL A 368 25.42 8.97 24.36
CA VAL A 368 26.45 7.93 24.19
C VAL A 368 25.99 6.87 23.18
N GLY A 369 24.75 6.39 23.30
CA GLY A 369 24.18 5.46 22.33
C GLY A 369 24.21 6.00 20.89
N ARG A 370 23.78 7.24 20.66
CA ARG A 370 23.80 7.86 19.32
C ARG A 370 25.20 8.09 18.78
N GLU A 371 26.16 8.35 19.64
CA GLU A 371 27.56 8.52 19.23
C GLU A 371 28.15 7.17 18.78
N ALA A 372 27.89 6.11 19.54
CA ALA A 372 28.27 4.74 19.18
C ALA A 372 27.62 4.31 17.86
N GLU A 373 26.31 4.55 17.69
CA GLU A 373 25.60 4.25 16.44
C GLU A 373 26.26 4.94 15.24
N ARG A 374 26.65 6.23 15.36
CA ARG A 374 27.29 6.97 14.27
C ARG A 374 28.67 6.44 13.93
N LYS A 375 29.46 6.08 14.93
CA LYS A 375 30.81 5.52 14.73
C LYS A 375 30.72 4.17 14.04
N ALA A 376 29.86 3.28 14.51
CA ALA A 376 29.64 1.98 13.88
C ALA A 376 29.18 2.09 12.42
N ILE A 377 28.25 3.02 12.11
CA ILE A 377 27.85 3.29 10.73
C ILE A 377 29.06 3.76 9.90
N GLN A 378 29.87 4.68 10.43
CA GLN A 378 31.03 5.19 9.71
C GLN A 378 32.06 4.09 9.45
N GLU A 379 32.42 3.32 10.47
CA GLU A 379 33.37 2.20 10.39
C GLU A 379 32.90 1.13 9.40
N TRP A 380 31.61 0.81 9.38
CA TRP A 380 31.05 -0.11 8.40
C TRP A 380 31.28 0.37 6.97
N PHE A 381 30.95 1.63 6.68
CA PHE A 381 31.05 2.20 5.33
C PHE A 381 32.47 2.55 4.91
N GLU A 382 33.45 2.48 5.81
CA GLU A 382 34.87 2.54 5.44
C GLU A 382 35.37 1.22 4.83
N VAL A 383 34.71 0.10 5.15
CA VAL A 383 35.08 -1.26 4.69
C VAL A 383 34.12 -1.76 3.61
N ASN A 384 32.84 -1.43 3.72
CA ASN A 384 31.77 -1.97 2.86
C ASN A 384 31.08 -0.86 2.06
N ASP A 385 30.87 -1.09 0.77
CA ASP A 385 30.15 -0.16 -0.12
C ASP A 385 28.62 -0.26 0.04
N ALA A 386 28.12 -1.32 0.67
CA ALA A 386 26.70 -1.62 0.79
C ALA A 386 26.25 -1.79 2.26
N PRO A 387 25.00 -1.43 2.58
CA PRO A 387 24.47 -1.55 3.93
C PRO A 387 24.18 -2.99 4.37
N MET A 388 24.10 -3.93 3.43
CA MET A 388 23.99 -5.35 3.70
C MET A 388 24.99 -6.07 2.80
N THR A 389 25.76 -6.97 3.40
CA THR A 389 26.69 -7.86 2.70
C THR A 389 26.40 -9.30 3.14
N GLU A 390 27.05 -10.27 2.50
CA GLU A 390 26.96 -11.68 2.94
C GLU A 390 27.50 -11.87 4.36
N GLN A 391 28.37 -10.97 4.82
CA GLN A 391 29.02 -11.02 6.13
C GLN A 391 28.10 -10.52 7.26
N GLY A 392 27.12 -9.66 6.95
CA GLY A 392 26.23 -9.10 7.96
C GLY A 392 25.49 -7.85 7.49
N SER A 393 24.84 -7.20 8.45
CA SER A 393 24.12 -5.95 8.25
C SER A 393 24.78 -4.85 9.07
N VAL A 394 24.89 -3.63 8.51
CA VAL A 394 25.24 -2.40 9.24
C VAL A 394 24.51 -2.34 10.58
N TRP A 395 23.24 -2.72 10.58
CA TRP A 395 22.37 -2.49 11.71
C TRP A 395 22.64 -3.46 12.86
N ASN A 396 23.16 -4.66 12.58
CA ASN A 396 23.63 -5.57 13.63
C ASN A 396 24.85 -4.99 14.35
N ASP A 397 25.85 -4.53 13.60
CA ASP A 397 27.05 -3.90 14.16
C ASP A 397 26.71 -2.64 14.96
N VAL A 398 25.76 -1.84 14.44
CA VAL A 398 25.23 -0.66 15.14
C VAL A 398 24.51 -1.04 16.44
N ALA A 399 23.75 -2.13 16.43
CA ALA A 399 23.06 -2.63 17.62
C ALA A 399 24.04 -3.13 18.67
N GLU A 400 25.05 -3.90 18.26
CA GLU A 400 26.12 -4.40 19.12
C GLU A 400 26.93 -3.25 19.73
N ALA A 401 27.36 -2.28 18.91
CA ALA A 401 28.08 -1.10 19.37
C ALA A 401 27.26 -0.27 20.35
N ARG A 402 25.95 -0.12 20.10
CA ARG A 402 25.04 0.55 21.02
C ARG A 402 24.89 -0.20 22.34
N ALA A 403 24.73 -1.52 22.30
CA ALA A 403 24.60 -2.36 23.49
C ALA A 403 25.88 -2.31 24.35
N ALA A 404 27.05 -2.41 23.71
CA ALA A 404 28.35 -2.27 24.35
C ALA A 404 28.50 -0.88 25.01
N ALA A 405 28.14 0.19 24.31
CA ALA A 405 28.21 1.54 24.83
C ALA A 405 27.27 1.78 26.03
N PHE A 406 26.09 1.14 26.05
CA PHE A 406 25.21 1.16 27.22
C PHE A 406 25.77 0.35 28.39
N SER A 407 26.35 -0.83 28.14
CA SER A 407 27.02 -1.63 29.18
C SER A 407 28.15 -0.85 29.84
N GLU A 408 29.03 -0.25 29.05
CA GLU A 408 30.13 0.58 29.57
C GLU A 408 29.62 1.79 30.37
N PHE A 409 28.56 2.44 29.90
CA PHE A 409 27.98 3.58 30.58
C PHE A 409 27.40 3.17 31.94
N ASP A 410 26.71 2.04 31.99
CA ASP A 410 26.08 1.53 33.21
C ASP A 410 27.14 1.06 34.23
N GLU A 411 28.25 0.47 33.79
CA GLU A 411 29.41 0.12 34.63
C GLU A 411 30.10 1.37 35.22
N LYS A 412 30.38 2.38 34.39
CA LYS A 412 31.01 3.64 34.83
C LYS A 412 30.08 4.48 35.71
N GLY A 413 28.78 4.37 35.52
CA GLY A 413 27.76 5.20 36.19
C GLY A 413 27.39 4.75 37.59
N GLY A 414 27.66 3.50 37.98
CA GLY A 414 27.42 2.91 39.32
C GLY A 414 25.95 2.85 39.79
N LYS A 415 25.07 3.65 39.20
CA LYS A 415 23.61 3.59 39.32
C LYS A 415 23.07 3.08 38.00
N THR A 416 22.64 1.83 37.98
CA THR A 416 21.88 1.32 36.85
C THR A 416 20.67 2.23 36.66
N LEU A 417 20.60 2.89 35.52
CA LEU A 417 19.42 3.62 35.04
C LEU A 417 18.37 2.58 34.62
N LYS A 418 18.06 1.65 35.51
CA LYS A 418 16.85 0.84 35.39
C LYS A 418 15.75 1.87 35.53
N VAL A 419 15.19 2.29 34.39
CA VAL A 419 13.78 2.66 34.37
C VAL A 419 13.13 1.49 35.09
N ASP A 420 12.56 1.73 36.28
CA ASP A 420 11.90 0.71 37.10
C ASP A 420 10.71 0.17 36.30
N VAL A 421 11.01 -0.62 35.28
CA VAL A 421 10.10 -1.51 34.63
C VAL A 421 9.89 -2.54 35.71
N SER A 422 8.77 -2.36 36.42
CA SER A 422 8.38 -3.15 37.60
C SER A 422 8.76 -4.62 37.44
N ASP A 423 9.07 -5.31 38.54
CA ASP A 423 9.33 -6.78 38.60
C ASP A 423 8.17 -7.66 38.06
N LYS A 424 7.16 -7.06 37.43
CA LYS A 424 6.10 -7.70 36.68
C LYS A 424 6.70 -8.47 35.51
N GLU A 425 6.10 -9.63 35.25
CA GLU A 425 6.43 -10.48 34.11
C GLU A 425 6.30 -9.67 32.80
N LYS A 426 7.26 -9.88 31.89
CA LYS A 426 7.21 -9.25 30.57
C LYS A 426 5.96 -9.74 29.85
N PRO A 427 5.22 -8.87 29.14
CA PRO A 427 4.07 -9.31 28.35
C PRO A 427 4.50 -10.32 27.28
N ASP A 428 3.69 -11.36 27.03
CA ASP A 428 3.99 -12.42 26.06
C ASP A 428 4.26 -11.87 24.65
N TRP A 429 3.57 -10.78 24.27
CA TRP A 429 3.75 -10.15 22.96
C TRP A 429 5.06 -9.37 22.81
N ALA A 430 5.81 -9.13 23.89
CA ALA A 430 7.03 -8.33 23.87
C ALA A 430 8.16 -8.97 23.05
N GLU A 431 8.11 -10.31 22.89
CA GLU A 431 9.08 -11.08 22.12
C GLU A 431 8.64 -11.28 20.66
N ASN A 432 7.36 -11.05 20.36
CA ASN A 432 6.85 -11.23 19.00
C ASN A 432 7.28 -10.07 18.10
N THR A 433 8.32 -10.32 17.31
CA THR A 433 8.88 -9.42 16.29
C THR A 433 8.62 -9.91 14.87
N GLU A 434 7.79 -10.95 14.69
CA GLU A 434 7.53 -11.56 13.39
C GLU A 434 6.77 -10.58 12.49
N VAL A 435 7.32 -10.29 11.31
CA VAL A 435 6.71 -9.43 10.31
C VAL A 435 6.32 -10.28 9.11
N LYS A 436 5.05 -10.23 8.72
CA LYS A 436 4.54 -11.01 7.58
C LYS A 436 4.54 -10.16 6.33
N MET A 437 5.14 -10.67 5.25
CA MET A 437 5.22 -9.97 3.97
C MET A 437 4.57 -10.81 2.87
N PHE A 438 3.52 -10.28 2.25
CA PHE A 438 2.81 -10.95 1.16
C PHE A 438 3.13 -10.33 -0.19
N TRP A 439 3.37 -11.18 -1.19
CA TRP A 439 3.85 -10.80 -2.52
C TRP A 439 2.85 -11.08 -3.62
N SER A 440 2.67 -10.16 -4.57
CA SER A 440 1.91 -10.44 -5.80
C SER A 440 2.57 -11.51 -6.66
N ASP A 441 3.91 -11.52 -6.67
CA ASP A 441 4.77 -12.50 -7.31
C ASP A 441 5.93 -12.78 -6.35
N LEU A 442 6.13 -14.05 -5.99
CA LEU A 442 7.16 -14.45 -5.02
C LEU A 442 8.57 -14.15 -5.53
N ASN A 443 8.76 -14.14 -6.85
CA ASN A 443 10.05 -13.81 -7.46
C ASN A 443 10.47 -12.36 -7.20
N ASP A 444 9.50 -11.47 -6.94
CA ASP A 444 9.81 -10.08 -6.62
C ASP A 444 10.53 -9.95 -5.26
N GLY A 445 10.41 -10.93 -4.37
CA GLY A 445 11.17 -10.99 -3.12
C GLY A 445 12.68 -11.18 -3.32
N LEU A 446 13.10 -11.68 -4.48
CA LEU A 446 14.50 -11.92 -4.84
C LEU A 446 15.23 -10.64 -5.29
N PHE A 447 14.54 -9.50 -5.43
CA PHE A 447 15.20 -8.23 -5.73
C PHE A 447 16.02 -7.70 -4.56
N ALA A 448 15.78 -8.17 -3.34
CA ALA A 448 16.65 -7.91 -2.20
C ALA A 448 17.69 -9.02 -2.08
N SER A 449 18.93 -8.66 -1.77
CA SER A 449 20.03 -9.62 -1.57
C SER A 449 19.81 -10.50 -0.35
N ALA A 450 19.28 -9.92 0.74
CA ALA A 450 19.00 -10.61 1.99
C ALA A 450 17.76 -10.01 2.68
N TRP A 451 17.16 -10.81 3.57
CA TRP A 451 16.04 -10.42 4.43
C TRP A 451 16.36 -10.74 5.89
N PRO A 452 15.86 -9.96 6.86
CA PRO A 452 16.05 -10.29 8.27
C PRO A 452 15.24 -11.53 8.66
N LYS A 453 15.75 -12.30 9.63
CA LYS A 453 15.23 -13.63 10.00
C LYS A 453 13.79 -13.62 10.51
N ASN A 454 13.31 -12.48 11.00
CA ASN A 454 11.96 -12.31 11.53
C ASN A 454 10.91 -12.00 10.45
N VAL A 455 11.29 -11.94 9.17
CA VAL A 455 10.35 -11.70 8.07
C VAL A 455 9.89 -13.01 7.46
N VAL A 456 8.58 -13.25 7.54
CA VAL A 456 7.94 -14.43 6.94
C VAL A 456 7.29 -14.03 5.62
N HIS A 457 7.66 -14.71 4.56
CA HIS A 457 7.17 -14.44 3.20
C HIS A 457 5.94 -15.30 2.89
N GLY A 458 4.96 -14.70 2.22
CA GLY A 458 3.76 -15.39 1.75
C GLY A 458 3.32 -14.91 0.37
N ARG A 459 2.45 -15.68 -0.28
CA ARG A 459 1.81 -15.25 -1.52
C ARG A 459 0.60 -14.40 -1.19
N LEU A 460 0.47 -13.27 -1.88
CA LEU A 460 -0.70 -12.43 -1.78
C LEU A 460 -1.89 -13.13 -2.43
N ALA A 461 -3.01 -13.22 -1.72
CA ALA A 461 -4.17 -13.91 -2.26
C ALA A 461 -4.71 -13.18 -3.51
N PRO A 462 -5.12 -13.92 -4.55
CA PRO A 462 -5.62 -13.33 -5.78
C PRO A 462 -6.88 -12.49 -5.51
N PHE A 463 -7.03 -11.43 -6.28
CA PHE A 463 -8.11 -10.47 -6.13
C PHE A 463 -9.50 -11.13 -6.12
N GLY A 464 -10.32 -10.81 -5.11
CA GLY A 464 -11.78 -10.99 -5.18
C GLY A 464 -12.41 -12.05 -4.27
N VAL A 465 -11.64 -12.78 -3.46
CA VAL A 465 -12.21 -13.79 -2.54
C VAL A 465 -12.55 -13.16 -1.19
N ALA A 466 -13.59 -12.33 -1.11
CA ALA A 466 -14.12 -11.97 0.20
C ALA A 466 -14.60 -13.26 0.90
N LYS A 467 -14.08 -13.56 2.09
CA LYS A 467 -14.60 -14.65 2.95
C LYS A 467 -16.02 -14.26 3.37
N THR A 468 -17.01 -14.56 2.55
CA THR A 468 -18.38 -14.60 3.02
C THR A 468 -18.51 -15.90 3.80
N LEU A 469 -18.89 -15.82 5.08
CA LEU A 469 -19.37 -17.01 5.78
C LEU A 469 -20.37 -17.73 4.85
N PRO A 470 -20.33 -19.06 4.74
CA PRO A 470 -21.41 -19.77 4.09
C PRO A 470 -22.72 -19.27 4.72
N PRO A 471 -23.77 -18.98 3.94
CA PRO A 471 -25.02 -18.47 4.47
C PRO A 471 -25.45 -19.42 5.58
N ARG A 472 -25.37 -18.92 6.83
CA ARG A 472 -25.83 -19.62 8.01
C ARG A 472 -27.25 -20.05 7.69
N GLU A 473 -27.47 -21.37 7.66
CA GLU A 473 -28.74 -22.02 7.33
C GLU A 473 -29.89 -21.11 7.72
N ALA A 474 -30.68 -20.73 6.72
CA ALA A 474 -31.78 -19.80 6.88
C ALA A 474 -32.60 -20.21 8.11
N ARG A 475 -32.38 -19.51 9.23
CA ARG A 475 -33.26 -19.61 10.39
C ARG A 475 -34.60 -19.09 9.91
N THR A 476 -35.49 -20.01 9.57
CA THR A 476 -36.89 -19.71 9.33
C THR A 476 -37.41 -18.93 10.54
N PRO A 477 -38.24 -17.89 10.35
CA PRO A 477 -38.78 -17.09 11.45
C PRO A 477 -39.76 -17.86 12.37
N HIS A 478 -39.90 -19.18 12.18
CA HIS A 478 -40.68 -20.06 13.02
C HIS A 478 -39.79 -21.18 13.53
N GLY A 479 -39.48 -21.12 14.83
CA GLY A 479 -38.68 -22.11 15.54
C GLY A 479 -39.35 -23.47 15.54
N ARG A 480 -39.07 -24.28 14.52
CA ARG A 480 -39.37 -25.70 14.51
C ARG A 480 -38.05 -26.45 14.44
N VAL A 481 -37.71 -27.13 15.52
CA VAL A 481 -36.67 -28.14 15.57
C VAL A 481 -37.12 -29.25 14.63
N VAL A 482 -36.49 -29.36 13.46
CA VAL A 482 -36.67 -30.49 12.56
C VAL A 482 -35.56 -31.48 12.90
N GLY A 483 -35.99 -32.69 13.28
CA GLY A 483 -35.12 -33.78 13.66
C GLY A 483 -34.22 -34.27 12.54
N GLU A 484 -33.17 -34.94 13.00
CA GLU A 484 -32.18 -35.72 12.26
C GLU A 484 -32.76 -36.41 11.02
N LEU A 485 -32.24 -36.04 9.85
CA LEU A 485 -32.33 -36.83 8.64
C LEU A 485 -30.96 -36.83 7.95
N SER A 486 -30.35 -38.02 8.00
CA SER A 486 -29.37 -38.63 7.09
C SER A 486 -28.39 -37.72 6.35
N GLU A 487 -27.13 -37.84 6.74
CA GLU A 487 -25.93 -37.49 5.99
C GLU A 487 -25.84 -38.34 4.71
N GLU A 488 -26.32 -37.87 3.57
CA GLU A 488 -25.85 -38.33 2.26
C GLU A 488 -26.32 -37.35 1.17
N GLU A 489 -25.36 -36.93 0.34
CA GLU A 489 -25.53 -36.23 -0.93
C GLU A 489 -26.07 -34.78 -0.91
N THR A 490 -25.16 -33.80 -0.93
CA THR A 490 -25.07 -32.76 -1.99
C THR A 490 -23.91 -31.80 -1.69
N GLN A 491 -22.74 -32.10 -2.28
CA GLN A 491 -21.69 -31.10 -2.46
C GLN A 491 -22.09 -30.17 -3.61
N GLU A 492 -23.05 -29.28 -3.38
CA GLU A 492 -23.23 -28.13 -4.28
C GLU A 492 -22.14 -27.11 -3.97
N THR A 493 -21.13 -27.06 -4.84
CA THR A 493 -20.15 -25.97 -4.91
C THR A 493 -20.85 -24.64 -5.19
N VAL A 494 -21.27 -23.95 -4.14
CA VAL A 494 -21.79 -22.58 -4.22
C VAL A 494 -20.62 -21.65 -4.53
N LEU A 495 -20.49 -21.27 -5.80
CA LEU A 495 -19.52 -20.27 -6.24
C LEU A 495 -19.86 -18.90 -5.62
N PRO A 496 -18.90 -18.20 -5.01
CA PRO A 496 -19.15 -16.87 -4.44
C PRO A 496 -19.47 -15.86 -5.54
N VAL A 497 -20.59 -15.16 -5.39
CA VAL A 497 -21.02 -14.09 -6.30
C VAL A 497 -20.09 -12.88 -6.19
N LEU A 498 -19.29 -12.65 -7.23
CA LEU A 498 -18.35 -11.53 -7.36
C LEU A 498 -19.08 -10.18 -7.53
N LEU A 499 -19.29 -9.46 -6.43
CA LEU A 499 -19.82 -8.10 -6.45
C LEU A 499 -18.69 -7.07 -6.36
N SER A 500 -18.29 -6.59 -7.55
CA SER A 500 -17.50 -5.38 -7.87
C SER A 500 -15.99 -5.54 -8.13
N LYS A 501 -15.56 -4.92 -9.25
CA LYS A 501 -14.16 -4.75 -9.68
C LYS A 501 -13.53 -3.64 -8.87
N SER A 502 -12.90 -3.98 -7.75
CA SER A 502 -12.11 -3.05 -6.99
C SER A 502 -10.76 -3.68 -6.64
N VAL A 503 -9.66 -2.99 -6.94
CA VAL A 503 -8.27 -3.46 -6.74
C VAL A 503 -8.02 -3.56 -5.23
N HIS A 504 -8.06 -4.77 -4.67
CA HIS A 504 -8.03 -4.99 -3.22
C HIS A 504 -7.06 -6.13 -2.87
N VAL A 505 -6.21 -5.91 -1.87
CA VAL A 505 -5.16 -6.83 -1.37
C VAL A 505 -5.68 -7.73 -0.26
N ILE A 506 -5.99 -9.01 -0.50
CA ILE A 506 -6.36 -9.93 0.59
C ILE A 506 -5.06 -10.53 1.12
N GLY A 507 -4.66 -10.16 2.35
CA GLY A 507 -3.74 -10.99 3.13
C GLY A 507 -4.48 -12.24 3.57
N SER A 508 -3.92 -13.41 3.30
CA SER A 508 -4.42 -14.69 3.80
C SER A 508 -4.23 -14.78 5.31
N GLY A 509 -5.20 -15.35 6.03
CA GLY A 509 -5.08 -15.63 7.46
C GLY A 509 -4.06 -16.75 7.72
N ALA A 510 -3.64 -16.92 8.98
CA ALA A 510 -2.67 -17.95 9.38
C ALA A 510 -3.13 -19.38 9.05
N ASP A 511 -4.44 -19.61 8.96
CA ASP A 511 -5.05 -20.94 8.76
C ASP A 511 -5.44 -21.23 7.31
N ASP A 512 -5.00 -20.43 6.33
CA ASP A 512 -5.49 -20.55 4.94
C ASP A 512 -4.98 -21.81 4.21
N GLY A 513 -4.29 -22.74 4.87
CA GLY A 513 -4.04 -24.11 4.37
C GLY A 513 -3.23 -24.20 3.07
N TRP A 514 -2.66 -23.09 2.60
CA TRP A 514 -2.03 -22.97 1.29
C TRP A 514 -0.49 -23.05 1.33
N MET A 515 0.12 -23.10 2.52
CA MET A 515 1.51 -23.54 2.69
C MET A 515 1.60 -24.56 3.83
N PRO A 516 2.23 -25.73 3.63
CA PRO A 516 2.57 -26.61 4.73
C PRO A 516 3.61 -25.90 5.63
N GLU A 517 3.43 -26.00 6.94
CA GLU A 517 4.29 -25.42 8.00
C GLU A 517 5.78 -25.69 7.77
N LYS A 518 6.11 -26.82 7.14
CA LYS A 518 7.47 -27.22 6.74
C LYS A 518 8.13 -26.28 5.72
N MET A 519 7.38 -25.63 4.82
CA MET A 519 7.92 -24.67 3.85
C MET A 519 8.15 -23.28 4.44
N ALA A 520 7.40 -22.90 5.48
CA ALA A 520 7.61 -21.62 6.18
C ALA A 520 8.90 -21.62 7.01
N ILE A 521 9.37 -22.80 7.43
CA ILE A 521 10.53 -22.98 8.32
C ILE A 521 11.81 -23.36 7.53
N ALA A 522 11.69 -23.75 6.26
CA ALA A 522 12.77 -24.32 5.45
C ALA A 522 13.94 -23.36 5.11
N SER A 523 13.88 -22.08 5.47
CA SER A 523 15.05 -21.19 5.39
C SER A 523 16.10 -21.44 6.48
N THR A 524 15.85 -22.37 7.41
CA THR A 524 16.72 -22.64 8.57
C THR A 524 17.60 -23.90 8.41
N GLN A 525 17.43 -24.69 7.35
CA GLN A 525 18.32 -25.83 7.07
C GLN A 525 19.19 -25.51 5.86
N GLU A 526 20.52 -25.57 6.05
CA GLU A 526 21.46 -25.62 4.94
C GLU A 526 21.04 -26.77 4.00
N PRO A 527 20.99 -26.55 2.66
CA PRO A 527 20.66 -27.62 1.74
C PRO A 527 21.66 -28.76 1.93
N GLU A 528 21.16 -29.99 2.07
CA GLU A 528 22.04 -31.16 2.10
C GLU A 528 22.99 -31.09 0.89
N PRO A 529 24.31 -31.28 1.10
CA PRO A 529 25.27 -31.21 0.01
C PRO A 529 24.86 -32.23 -1.05
N TRP A 530 24.76 -31.74 -2.29
CA TRP A 530 24.37 -32.54 -3.45
C TRP A 530 25.28 -33.77 -3.54
N THR A 531 24.78 -34.92 -3.10
CA THR A 531 25.50 -36.18 -3.24
C THR A 531 25.38 -36.59 -4.70
N LYS A 532 26.51 -36.64 -5.40
CA LYS A 532 26.55 -37.18 -6.76
C LYS A 532 25.93 -38.57 -6.76
N PRO A 533 25.05 -38.90 -7.73
CA PRO A 533 24.60 -40.26 -7.92
C PRO A 533 25.81 -41.20 -8.08
N PRO A 534 25.71 -42.47 -7.65
CA PRO A 534 26.82 -43.41 -7.77
C PRO A 534 27.21 -43.55 -9.24
N GLU A 535 28.50 -43.40 -9.53
CA GLU A 535 29.08 -43.73 -10.83
C GLU A 535 28.78 -45.21 -11.11
N GLU A 536 27.94 -45.46 -12.11
CA GLU A 536 27.70 -46.79 -12.64
C GLU A 536 29.01 -47.35 -13.18
N ALA A 537 29.32 -48.56 -12.74
CA ALA A 537 30.55 -49.27 -13.01
C ALA A 537 30.78 -49.44 -14.52
N GLU A 538 32.02 -49.15 -14.93
CA GLU A 538 32.57 -49.57 -16.21
C GLU A 538 32.63 -51.11 -16.27
N GLU A 539 31.74 -51.72 -17.05
CA GLU A 539 31.96 -53.05 -17.61
C GLU A 539 32.40 -52.88 -19.07
N GLY A 540 33.65 -53.21 -19.32
CA GLY A 540 34.17 -53.39 -20.67
C GLY A 540 33.79 -54.76 -21.24
N GLU A 541 33.64 -54.85 -22.56
CA GLU A 541 34.26 -55.89 -23.40
C GLU A 541 34.00 -55.63 -24.91
N THR A 542 35.11 -55.44 -25.62
CA THR A 542 35.51 -56.01 -26.93
C THR A 542 34.55 -56.26 -28.11
N GLU A 543 34.99 -55.68 -29.24
CA GLU A 543 35.24 -56.27 -30.57
C GLU A 543 34.15 -56.44 -31.67
N GLN A 544 34.49 -55.78 -32.79
CA GLN A 544 34.37 -56.17 -34.21
C GLN A 544 32.99 -56.28 -34.88
N GLY A 545 32.79 -55.43 -35.89
CA GLY A 545 31.76 -55.62 -36.94
C GLY A 545 31.82 -54.54 -38.02
N GLN A 546 32.20 -54.93 -39.23
CA GLN A 546 32.31 -54.10 -40.44
C GLN A 546 30.94 -53.68 -41.00
N GLY A 547 30.89 -52.50 -41.65
CA GLY A 547 30.23 -52.34 -42.95
C GLY A 547 28.92 -51.55 -43.05
N GLN A 548 28.95 -50.62 -44.02
CA GLN A 548 27.85 -50.13 -44.88
C GLN A 548 27.03 -48.88 -44.50
N ASP A 549 27.26 -47.85 -45.34
CA ASP A 549 26.29 -47.09 -46.12
C ASP A 549 25.20 -46.24 -45.43
N GLY A 550 25.41 -44.92 -45.52
CA GLY A 550 24.50 -43.96 -46.16
C GLY A 550 23.07 -43.83 -45.63
N GLN A 551 22.75 -42.65 -45.08
CA GLN A 551 21.63 -41.83 -45.55
C GLN A 551 21.63 -40.45 -44.88
N GLU A 552 21.73 -39.43 -45.72
CA GLU A 552 21.47 -38.03 -45.41
C GLU A 552 19.97 -37.82 -45.17
N ALA A 553 19.60 -37.26 -44.01
CA ALA A 553 18.24 -36.79 -43.77
C ALA A 553 18.14 -35.32 -44.21
N HIS A 554 17.59 -35.13 -45.41
CA HIS A 554 17.05 -33.86 -45.90
C HIS A 554 15.94 -33.35 -44.97
N VAL A 555 16.15 -32.20 -44.33
CA VAL A 555 15.06 -31.39 -43.74
C VAL A 555 14.48 -30.51 -44.84
N THR A 556 13.22 -30.77 -45.20
CA THR A 556 12.48 -30.06 -46.24
C THR A 556 12.08 -28.66 -45.76
N THR A 557 12.45 -27.65 -46.55
CA THR A 557 12.15 -26.22 -46.39
C THR A 557 10.72 -25.83 -46.78
N SER A 558 9.70 -26.64 -46.47
CA SER A 558 8.30 -26.34 -46.82
C SER A 558 7.50 -25.62 -45.73
N ASP A 559 7.95 -25.67 -44.46
CA ASP A 559 7.10 -25.21 -43.35
C ASP A 559 7.41 -23.77 -42.90
N ALA A 560 8.55 -23.21 -43.32
CA ALA A 560 8.92 -21.82 -43.01
C ALA A 560 8.12 -20.78 -43.82
N ALA A 561 7.70 -21.11 -45.05
CA ALA A 561 6.96 -20.19 -45.92
C ALA A 561 5.47 -20.08 -45.53
N ALA A 562 4.88 -21.16 -44.98
CA ALA A 562 3.48 -21.16 -44.52
C ALA A 562 3.28 -20.31 -43.24
N ILE A 563 4.30 -20.24 -42.38
CA ILE A 563 4.26 -19.47 -41.13
C ILE A 563 4.43 -17.96 -41.39
N GLU A 564 5.20 -17.56 -42.42
CA GLU A 564 5.31 -16.14 -42.81
C GLU A 564 4.08 -15.61 -43.57
N ALA A 565 3.40 -16.45 -44.35
CA ALA A 565 2.16 -16.05 -45.03
C ALA A 565 1.01 -15.80 -44.03
N ALA A 566 0.87 -16.65 -43.01
CA ALA A 566 -0.11 -16.47 -41.94
C ALA A 566 0.13 -15.22 -41.08
N ARG A 567 1.36 -14.71 -41.04
CA ARG A 567 1.73 -13.50 -40.29
C ARG A 567 1.43 -12.19 -41.05
N ARG A 568 1.43 -12.22 -42.40
CA ARG A 568 1.12 -11.05 -43.23
C ARG A 568 -0.39 -10.78 -43.35
N ASP A 569 -1.24 -11.80 -43.25
CA ASP A 569 -2.71 -11.62 -43.33
C ASP A 569 -3.36 -11.12 -42.03
N ALA A 570 -2.65 -11.19 -40.89
CA ALA A 570 -3.13 -10.68 -39.60
C ALA A 570 -2.99 -9.13 -39.45
N GLU A 571 -2.26 -8.45 -40.33
CA GLU A 571 -1.97 -7.01 -40.21
C GLU A 571 -2.88 -6.10 -41.07
N LEU A 572 -3.77 -6.64 -41.89
CA LEU A 572 -4.57 -5.83 -42.84
C LEU A 572 -6.01 -5.50 -42.43
N HIS A 573 -6.54 -5.97 -41.30
CA HIS A 573 -7.91 -5.61 -40.89
C HIS A 573 -8.05 -5.37 -39.38
N SER A 574 -7.73 -4.14 -38.94
CA SER A 574 -8.43 -3.56 -37.79
C SER A 574 -8.81 -2.09 -38.09
N PRO A 575 -10.10 -1.76 -38.27
CA PRO A 575 -10.51 -0.37 -38.41
C PRO A 575 -10.37 0.33 -37.06
N GLY A 576 -9.43 1.26 -36.97
CA GLY A 576 -9.16 2.06 -35.77
C GLY A 576 -10.37 2.84 -35.28
N LEU A 577 -10.41 3.02 -33.95
CA LEU A 577 -11.46 3.67 -33.14
C LEU A 577 -11.79 5.14 -33.53
N TRP A 578 -11.10 5.72 -34.51
CA TRP A 578 -11.39 7.07 -35.05
C TRP A 578 -12.21 7.05 -36.35
N GLY A 579 -12.49 5.87 -36.91
CA GLY A 579 -13.35 5.71 -38.11
C GLY A 579 -14.86 5.71 -37.83
N ARG A 580 -15.31 5.72 -36.57
CA ARG A 580 -16.74 5.57 -36.19
C ARG A 580 -17.44 6.82 -35.61
N VAL A 581 -16.81 8.00 -35.59
CA VAL A 581 -17.42 9.21 -34.96
C VAL A 581 -17.60 10.40 -35.94
N ARG A 582 -17.33 10.24 -37.24
CA ARG A 582 -17.49 11.35 -38.22
C ARG A 582 -18.83 11.39 -38.97
N GLY A 583 -19.86 10.72 -38.46
CA GLY A 583 -21.17 10.60 -39.13
C GLY A 583 -22.34 11.39 -38.51
N LEU A 584 -22.12 12.29 -37.54
CA LEU A 584 -23.23 12.89 -36.77
C LEU A 584 -23.25 14.41 -36.64
N PHE A 585 -22.35 15.15 -37.30
CA PHE A 585 -22.49 16.60 -37.43
C PHE A 585 -22.17 17.02 -38.87
N GLY A 586 -23.24 17.26 -39.64
CA GLY A 586 -23.18 17.84 -40.96
C GLY A 586 -22.61 19.26 -40.90
N GLY A 587 -21.60 19.52 -41.72
CA GLY A 587 -21.01 20.82 -41.92
C GLY A 587 -20.23 20.83 -43.23
N ARG A 588 -20.94 21.12 -44.33
CA ARG A 588 -20.30 21.48 -45.62
C ARG A 588 -19.52 22.78 -45.41
N LYS A 589 -18.21 22.75 -45.64
CA LYS A 589 -17.45 23.95 -46.01
C LYS A 589 -16.77 23.68 -47.35
N GLN A 590 -17.12 24.54 -48.32
CA GLN A 590 -16.53 24.60 -49.64
C GLN A 590 -15.05 25.00 -49.51
N LEU A 591 -14.19 24.26 -50.20
CA LEU A 591 -12.79 24.61 -50.43
C LEU A 591 -12.73 25.54 -51.63
N VAL A 592 -12.28 26.78 -51.40
CA VAL A 592 -11.80 27.68 -52.44
C VAL A 592 -10.35 27.29 -52.72
N VAL A 593 -10.09 26.94 -53.98
CA VAL A 593 -8.77 26.69 -54.55
C VAL A 593 -8.24 28.03 -55.03
N GLU A 594 -7.06 28.43 -54.57
CA GLU A 594 -6.34 29.56 -55.15
C GLU A 594 -4.91 29.11 -55.47
N ASP A 595 -4.66 29.00 -56.79
CA ASP A 595 -3.40 28.67 -57.43
C ASP A 595 -2.38 29.79 -57.23
N GLN A 596 -1.16 29.43 -56.81
CA GLN A 596 0.01 30.31 -56.90
C GLN A 596 1.03 29.70 -57.86
N ARG A 597 1.21 30.37 -59.01
CA ARG A 597 2.43 30.33 -59.81
C ARG A 597 3.10 31.72 -59.74
N ARG A 598 4.30 31.74 -59.16
CA ARG A 598 5.60 32.37 -59.58
C ARG A 598 5.58 33.53 -60.60
N PRO A 599 6.60 34.42 -60.62
CA PRO A 599 8.04 34.18 -60.39
C PRO A 599 8.54 34.38 -58.95
#